data_AF-A0A9D6JZ22-F1
#
_entry.id   AF-A0A9D6JZ22-F1
#
_cell.length_a   1.000
_cell.length_b   1.000
_cell.length_c   1.000
_cell.angle_alpha   90.00
_cell.angle_beta   90.00
_cell.angle_gamma   90.00
#
_symmetry.space_group_name_H-M   'P 1'
#
loop_
_entity.id
_entity.type
_entity.pdbx_description
1 polymer ?
#
loop_
_entity_poly.entity_id
_entity_poly.type
_entity_poly.pdbx_seq_one_letter_code
_entity_poly.pdbx_strand_id
1 'polypeptide(L)'
;MKIRAKQVIRAAVLALMSVVFAISPTIAAQKVEEFKLVNVSIPVGDFFVLPAEICGVVGPLEGEFLIYQVQITLWDNVHFVFQASSSVRLDDAAGNPVLRDLGTLREVSGTTSLPNSLGGNLVSHCTPNTATPGKLYEFRITFTLGEDGTLKQIHGELCDPSVYPFC
;
A
#
# COMPACT_ATOMS: atom_id res chain seq x y z
N MET A 1 2.02 -73.70 14.27
CA MET A 1 2.48 -72.35 13.83
C MET A 1 2.60 -71.45 15.06
N LYS A 2 3.81 -71.09 15.49
CA LYS A 2 4.04 -70.12 16.58
C LYS A 2 4.17 -68.73 15.96
N ILE A 3 3.06 -68.01 15.87
CA ILE A 3 3.09 -66.60 15.43
C ILE A 3 3.89 -65.82 16.48
N ARG A 4 5.01 -65.23 16.05
CA ARG A 4 5.92 -64.49 16.93
C ARG A 4 5.23 -63.20 17.37
N ALA A 5 4.59 -63.22 18.54
CA ALA A 5 3.88 -62.07 19.13
C ALA A 5 4.67 -60.74 19.08
N LYS A 6 6.01 -60.81 19.15
CA LYS A 6 6.91 -59.66 19.00
C LYS A 6 6.82 -58.95 17.63
N GLN A 7 6.52 -59.67 16.54
CA GLN A 7 6.38 -59.08 15.21
C GLN A 7 5.02 -58.40 15.02
N VAL A 8 3.96 -58.94 15.63
CA VAL A 8 2.61 -58.36 15.59
C VAL A 8 2.56 -57.04 16.37
N ILE A 9 3.21 -56.99 17.54
CA ILE A 9 3.27 -55.76 18.35
C ILE A 9 4.07 -54.66 17.62
N ARG A 10 5.18 -55.00 16.96
CA ARG A 10 5.95 -54.03 16.15
C ARG A 10 5.14 -53.48 14.99
N ALA A 11 4.38 -54.32 14.29
CA ALA A 11 3.51 -53.88 13.20
C ALA A 11 2.37 -52.97 13.69
N ALA A 12 1.78 -53.29 14.85
CA ALA A 12 0.73 -52.47 15.45
C ALA A 12 1.24 -51.09 15.92
N VAL A 13 2.43 -51.02 16.51
CA VAL A 13 3.06 -49.74 16.91
C VAL A 13 3.45 -48.90 15.69
N LEU A 14 3.95 -49.53 14.61
CA LEU A 14 4.25 -48.83 13.36
C LEU A 14 2.98 -48.27 12.69
N ALA A 15 1.89 -49.05 12.71
CA ALA A 15 0.60 -48.62 12.18
C ALA A 15 -0.03 -47.48 13.01
N LEU A 16 0.14 -47.49 14.34
CA LEU A 16 -0.31 -46.39 15.19
C LEU A 16 0.47 -45.09 14.90
N MET A 17 1.78 -45.18 14.69
CA MET A 17 2.63 -44.03 14.35
C MET A 17 2.27 -43.43 12.98
N SER A 18 1.86 -44.26 12.01
CA SER A 18 1.39 -43.77 10.72
C SER A 18 0.02 -43.08 10.79
N VAL A 19 -0.83 -43.44 11.76
CA VAL A 19 -2.09 -42.72 12.01
C VAL A 19 -1.80 -41.37 12.67
N VAL A 20 -0.81 -41.28 13.57
CA VAL A 20 -0.40 -40.01 14.20
C VAL A 20 0.22 -39.03 13.17
N PHE A 21 0.94 -39.52 12.16
CA PHE A 21 1.41 -38.68 11.04
C PHE A 21 0.30 -38.34 10.01
N ALA A 22 -0.74 -39.16 9.89
CA ALA A 22 -1.91 -38.83 9.07
C ALA A 22 -2.81 -37.78 9.73
N ILE A 23 -2.72 -37.63 11.06
CA ILE A 23 -3.21 -36.47 11.82
C ILE A 23 -2.06 -35.46 11.93
N SER A 24 -1.38 -35.20 10.81
CA SER A 24 -0.63 -33.96 10.70
C SER A 24 -1.57 -32.83 11.11
N PRO A 25 -1.12 -31.84 11.91
CA PRO A 25 -1.95 -30.67 12.09
C PRO A 25 -2.25 -30.20 10.66
N THR A 26 -3.54 -30.06 10.35
CA THR A 26 -3.97 -28.97 9.49
C THR A 26 -3.14 -27.79 9.93
N ILE A 27 -2.02 -27.54 9.23
CA ILE A 27 -1.39 -26.24 9.14
C ILE A 27 -2.59 -25.42 8.74
N ALA A 28 -3.15 -24.71 9.72
CA ALA A 28 -4.33 -23.90 9.53
C ALA A 28 -4.02 -23.13 8.27
N ALA A 29 -4.71 -23.45 7.18
CA ALA A 29 -4.45 -22.84 5.89
C ALA A 29 -4.52 -21.35 6.17
N GLN A 30 -3.36 -20.71 6.16
CA GLN A 30 -3.19 -19.36 6.67
C GLN A 30 -4.12 -18.54 5.80
N LYS A 31 -5.20 -18.01 6.38
CA LYS A 31 -6.22 -17.32 5.60
C LYS A 31 -5.57 -16.02 5.13
N VAL A 32 -5.12 -16.01 3.88
CA VAL A 32 -4.59 -14.81 3.26
C VAL A 32 -5.79 -14.04 2.72
N GLU A 33 -6.15 -12.96 3.40
CA GLU A 33 -7.09 -11.98 2.87
C GLU A 33 -6.28 -10.92 2.12
N GLU A 34 -6.60 -10.76 0.84
CA GLU A 34 -5.95 -9.80 -0.06
C GLU A 34 -6.97 -8.75 -0.52
N PHE A 35 -6.71 -7.49 -0.22
CA PHE A 35 -7.39 -6.35 -0.84
C PHE A 35 -6.44 -5.72 -1.86
N LYS A 36 -6.92 -5.49 -3.09
CA LYS A 36 -6.10 -4.94 -4.17
C LYS A 36 -6.83 -3.87 -4.98
N LEU A 37 -6.28 -2.66 -4.98
CA LEU A 37 -6.62 -1.62 -5.97
C LEU A 37 -5.50 -1.53 -6.99
N VAL A 38 -5.85 -1.44 -8.27
CA VAL A 38 -4.88 -1.38 -9.37
C VAL A 38 -5.34 -0.36 -10.40
N ASN A 39 -4.41 0.48 -10.88
CA ASN A 39 -4.63 1.44 -11.95
C ASN A 39 -5.83 2.37 -11.73
N VAL A 40 -5.92 2.98 -10.56
CA VAL A 40 -6.94 3.99 -10.26
C VAL A 40 -6.34 5.37 -10.57
N SER A 41 -7.04 6.16 -11.38
CA SER A 41 -6.73 7.57 -11.57
C SER A 41 -7.80 8.40 -10.86
N ILE A 42 -7.37 9.36 -10.05
CA ILE A 42 -8.24 10.23 -9.27
C ILE A 42 -7.84 11.68 -9.55
N PRO A 43 -8.79 12.55 -9.97
CA PRO A 43 -8.51 13.97 -10.13
C PRO A 43 -7.94 14.57 -8.84
N VAL A 44 -6.82 15.29 -8.95
CA VAL A 44 -6.13 15.86 -7.77
C VAL A 44 -7.04 16.84 -7.03
N GLY A 45 -7.90 17.57 -7.74
CA GLY A 45 -8.87 18.50 -7.14
C GLY A 45 -9.95 17.84 -6.26
N ASP A 46 -10.13 16.52 -6.34
CA ASP A 46 -11.14 15.81 -5.53
C ASP A 46 -10.71 15.64 -4.07
N PHE A 47 -9.41 15.73 -3.77
CA PHE A 47 -8.89 15.47 -2.42
C PHE A 47 -7.60 16.23 -2.06
N PHE A 48 -7.07 17.07 -2.93
CA PHE A 48 -6.06 18.07 -2.61
C PHE A 48 -6.62 19.48 -2.75
N VAL A 49 -6.33 20.33 -1.77
CA VAL A 49 -6.50 21.78 -1.93
C VAL A 49 -5.23 22.31 -2.61
N LEU A 50 -5.32 22.55 -3.91
CA LEU A 50 -4.20 23.12 -4.67
C LEU A 50 -4.13 24.64 -4.40
N PRO A 51 -2.93 25.18 -4.09
CA PRO A 51 -2.72 26.62 -4.02
C PRO A 51 -2.93 27.25 -5.40
N ALA A 52 -3.22 28.55 -5.41
CA ALA A 52 -3.48 29.32 -6.64
C ALA A 52 -2.27 29.39 -7.59
N GLU A 53 -1.08 29.14 -7.07
CA GLU A 53 0.17 29.12 -7.82
C GLU A 53 1.07 27.97 -7.33
N ILE A 54 1.60 27.18 -8.27
CA ILE A 54 2.58 26.12 -8.03
C ILE A 54 3.68 26.25 -9.09
N CYS A 55 4.94 26.09 -8.69
CA CYS A 55 6.08 26.21 -9.62
C CYS A 55 6.13 27.54 -10.41
N GLY A 56 5.50 28.60 -9.89
CA GLY A 56 5.32 29.89 -10.58
C GLY A 56 4.32 29.88 -11.73
N VAL A 57 3.47 28.85 -11.82
CA VAL A 57 2.35 28.77 -12.75
C VAL A 57 1.06 29.07 -11.99
N VAL A 58 0.37 30.13 -12.41
CA VAL A 58 -0.93 30.53 -11.85
C VAL A 58 -2.03 29.66 -12.45
N GLY A 59 -2.95 29.20 -11.60
CA GLY A 59 -4.02 28.28 -11.99
C GLY A 59 -5.04 28.83 -13.01
N PRO A 60 -6.00 27.98 -13.44
CA PRO A 60 -6.32 26.68 -12.86
C PRO A 60 -5.28 25.60 -13.20
N LEU A 61 -4.95 24.80 -12.18
CA LEU A 61 -4.09 23.63 -12.31
C LEU A 61 -4.97 22.39 -12.23
N GLU A 62 -4.76 21.45 -13.13
CA GLU A 62 -5.45 20.16 -13.15
C GLU A 62 -4.43 19.04 -13.01
N GLY A 63 -4.88 17.82 -12.75
CA GLY A 63 -3.95 16.71 -12.63
C GLY A 63 -4.57 15.47 -12.06
N GLU A 64 -3.75 14.43 -12.01
CA GLU A 64 -4.16 13.10 -11.59
C GLU A 64 -3.21 12.56 -10.52
N PHE A 65 -3.82 11.92 -9.53
CA PHE A 65 -3.14 11.01 -8.65
C PHE A 65 -3.40 9.59 -9.14
N LEU A 66 -2.31 8.91 -9.44
CA LEU A 66 -2.30 7.58 -9.99
C LEU A 66 -1.95 6.60 -8.87
N ILE A 67 -2.85 5.66 -8.61
CA ILE A 67 -2.57 4.50 -7.76
C ILE A 67 -2.29 3.33 -8.69
N TYR A 68 -1.03 2.94 -8.80
CA TYR A 68 -0.64 1.76 -9.57
C TYR A 68 -1.05 0.50 -8.85
N GLN A 69 -0.80 0.43 -7.55
CA GLN A 69 -1.14 -0.71 -6.71
C GLN A 69 -1.33 -0.26 -5.27
N VAL A 70 -2.43 -0.66 -4.64
CA VAL A 70 -2.52 -0.75 -3.18
C VAL A 70 -2.88 -2.18 -2.87
N GLN A 71 -2.06 -2.85 -2.07
CA GLN A 71 -2.24 -4.23 -1.66
C GLN A 71 -2.12 -4.34 -0.14
N ILE A 72 -3.09 -5.00 0.48
CA ILE A 72 -3.02 -5.41 1.88
C ILE A 72 -3.04 -6.93 1.90
N THR A 73 -2.02 -7.53 2.52
CA THR A 73 -1.91 -8.96 2.72
C THR A 73 -1.92 -9.24 4.21
N LEU A 74 -2.97 -9.91 4.69
CA LEU A 74 -3.04 -10.43 6.05
C LEU A 74 -2.52 -11.87 6.06
N TRP A 75 -1.61 -12.21 6.97
CA TRP A 75 -1.27 -13.60 7.24
C TRP A 75 -1.48 -13.89 8.73
N ASP A 76 -2.00 -15.08 9.04
CA ASP A 76 -2.28 -15.60 10.39
C ASP A 76 -3.16 -14.75 11.34
N ASN A 77 -3.93 -13.80 10.80
CA ASN A 77 -4.83 -12.90 11.55
C ASN A 77 -4.13 -11.95 12.55
N VAL A 78 -2.80 -11.98 12.63
CA VAL A 78 -2.01 -11.10 13.51
C VAL A 78 -1.10 -10.20 12.70
N HIS A 79 -0.64 -10.66 11.54
CA HIS A 79 0.31 -9.92 10.74
C HIS A 79 -0.32 -9.34 9.47
N PHE A 80 0.19 -8.17 9.09
CA PHE A 80 -0.18 -7.53 7.83
C PHE A 80 1.04 -6.97 7.12
N VAL A 81 0.95 -6.90 5.79
CA VAL A 81 1.81 -6.12 4.90
C VAL A 81 0.89 -5.23 4.07
N PHE A 82 1.17 -3.94 4.11
CA PHE A 82 0.58 -2.95 3.22
C PHE A 82 1.63 -2.51 2.21
N GLN A 83 1.28 -2.57 0.94
CA GLN A 83 2.10 -2.09 -0.17
C GLN A 83 1.28 -1.07 -0.95
N ALA A 84 1.81 0.14 -1.13
CA ALA A 84 1.21 1.17 -1.97
C ALA A 84 2.23 1.72 -2.95
N SER A 85 1.87 1.73 -4.22
CA SER A 85 2.60 2.41 -5.27
C SER A 85 1.71 3.46 -5.92
N SER A 86 2.18 4.70 -5.91
CA SER A 86 1.41 5.82 -6.41
C SER A 86 2.28 6.92 -7.01
N SER A 87 1.66 7.75 -7.84
CA SER A 87 2.27 8.90 -8.49
C SER A 87 1.32 10.10 -8.53
N VAL A 88 1.86 11.31 -8.60
CA VAL A 88 1.08 12.54 -8.80
C VAL A 88 1.64 13.32 -9.99
N ARG A 89 0.72 13.84 -10.80
CA ARG A 89 1.03 14.75 -11.89
C ARG A 89 0.09 15.94 -11.83
N LEU A 90 0.64 17.13 -12.04
CA LEU A 90 -0.12 18.35 -12.26
C LEU A 90 0.26 18.97 -13.60
N ASP A 91 -0.75 19.44 -14.30
CA ASP A 91 -0.68 20.11 -15.59
C ASP A 91 -1.35 21.50 -15.50
N ASP A 92 -0.93 22.42 -16.38
CA ASP A 92 -1.60 23.71 -16.55
C ASP A 92 -2.87 23.57 -17.42
N ALA A 93 -3.63 24.67 -17.57
CA ALA A 93 -4.83 24.69 -18.42
C ALA A 93 -4.58 24.38 -19.91
N ALA A 94 -3.33 24.43 -20.37
CA ALA A 94 -2.92 24.06 -21.72
C ALA A 94 -2.43 22.60 -21.82
N GLY A 95 -2.45 21.85 -20.71
CA GLY A 95 -2.00 20.46 -20.62
C GLY A 95 -0.48 20.30 -20.51
N ASN A 96 0.27 21.36 -20.22
CA ASN A 96 1.70 21.27 -20.00
C ASN A 96 2.00 20.78 -18.58
N PRO A 97 2.90 19.82 -18.40
CA PRO A 97 3.23 19.31 -17.07
C PRO A 97 3.96 20.37 -16.26
N VAL A 98 3.36 20.74 -15.13
CA VAL A 98 3.89 21.71 -14.17
C VAL A 98 4.71 21.00 -13.10
N LEU A 99 4.20 19.88 -12.61
CA LEU A 99 4.81 19.14 -11.52
C LEU A 99 4.66 17.64 -11.76
N ARG A 100 5.74 16.92 -11.49
CA ARG A 100 5.80 15.47 -11.68
C ARG A 100 6.58 14.83 -10.55
N ASP A 101 6.15 13.65 -10.14
CA ASP A 101 6.86 12.85 -9.17
C ASP A 101 7.68 11.73 -9.83
N LEU A 102 8.49 11.05 -9.02
CA LEU A 102 9.29 9.90 -9.44
C LEU A 102 8.59 8.55 -9.20
N GLY A 103 7.33 8.57 -8.74
CA GLY A 103 6.65 7.40 -8.20
C GLY A 103 7.23 7.03 -6.84
N THR A 104 6.37 6.60 -5.92
CA THR A 104 6.85 5.98 -4.67
C THR A 104 6.29 4.59 -4.53
N LEU A 105 7.08 3.72 -3.89
CA LEU A 105 6.62 2.46 -3.35
C LEU A 105 6.78 2.56 -1.83
N ARG A 106 5.69 2.29 -1.12
CA ARG A 106 5.69 2.21 0.33
C ARG A 106 5.26 0.83 0.77
N GLU A 107 6.07 0.22 1.62
CA GLU A 107 5.78 -1.05 2.27
C GLU A 107 5.78 -0.83 3.79
N VAL A 108 4.73 -1.30 4.47
CA VAL A 108 4.61 -1.24 5.92
C VAL A 108 4.14 -2.61 6.41
N SER A 109 4.88 -3.19 7.35
CA SER A 109 4.58 -4.49 7.95
C SER A 109 4.33 -4.33 9.44
N GLY A 110 3.35 -5.06 9.97
CA GLY A 110 2.98 -4.97 11.38
C GLY A 110 2.38 -6.27 11.94
N THR A 111 2.22 -6.30 13.26
CA THR A 111 1.82 -7.47 14.07
C THR A 111 0.56 -7.22 14.92
N THR A 112 -0.15 -6.13 14.63
CA THR A 112 -1.39 -5.73 15.31
C THR A 112 -2.49 -5.55 14.26
N SER A 113 -3.76 -5.47 14.71
CA SER A 113 -4.91 -5.16 13.84
C SER A 113 -4.59 -4.06 12.85
N LEU A 114 -5.09 -4.20 11.62
CA LEU A 114 -4.85 -3.24 10.53
C LEU A 114 -5.06 -1.80 11.05
N PRO A 115 -4.07 -0.90 10.91
CA PRO A 115 -4.22 0.46 11.37
C PRO A 115 -5.33 1.17 10.57
N ASN A 116 -6.10 2.02 11.26
CA ASN A 116 -7.20 2.78 10.64
C ASN A 116 -6.73 3.72 9.51
N SER A 117 -5.44 4.05 9.49
CA SER A 117 -4.84 4.90 8.47
C SER A 117 -3.42 4.45 8.15
N LEU A 118 -3.10 4.42 6.85
CA LEU A 118 -1.75 4.24 6.33
C LEU A 118 -1.52 5.35 5.31
N GLY A 119 -0.34 5.94 5.27
CA GLY A 119 -0.07 7.06 4.38
C GLY A 119 1.36 7.08 3.90
N GLY A 120 1.76 8.06 3.11
CA GLY A 120 3.13 8.32 2.71
C GLY A 120 3.32 9.63 1.97
N ASN A 121 4.59 10.01 1.81
CA ASN A 121 4.97 11.28 1.22
C ASN A 121 5.47 11.01 -0.20
N LEU A 122 4.92 11.71 -1.19
CA LEU A 122 5.49 11.80 -2.53
C LEU A 122 6.28 13.08 -2.62
N VAL A 123 7.51 12.98 -3.08
CA VAL A 123 8.30 14.15 -3.42
C VAL A 123 8.19 14.37 -4.92
N SER A 124 7.67 15.52 -5.28
CA SER A 124 7.47 15.94 -6.66
C SER A 124 8.34 17.14 -6.99
N HIS A 125 8.78 17.22 -8.23
CA HIS A 125 9.59 18.32 -8.72
C HIS A 125 8.84 19.12 -9.77
N CYS A 126 9.05 20.43 -9.75
CA CYS A 126 8.67 21.30 -10.84
C CYS A 126 9.42 20.92 -12.11
N THR A 127 8.70 20.85 -13.23
CA THR A 127 9.30 20.47 -14.51
C THR A 127 10.21 21.56 -15.08
N PRO A 128 11.08 21.23 -16.06
CA PRO A 128 12.00 22.20 -16.66
C PRO A 128 11.34 23.43 -17.31
N ASN A 129 10.06 23.34 -17.65
CA ASN A 129 9.33 24.38 -18.38
C ASN A 129 8.60 25.36 -17.45
N THR A 130 8.74 25.21 -16.13
CA THR A 130 8.11 26.09 -15.14
C THR A 130 9.03 27.25 -14.74
N ALA A 131 8.51 28.23 -13.99
CA ALA A 131 9.30 29.37 -13.54
C ALA A 131 10.32 29.00 -12.44
N THR A 132 10.08 27.90 -11.70
CA THR A 132 11.02 27.39 -10.68
C THR A 132 11.40 25.93 -10.93
N PRO A 133 12.17 25.62 -11.99
CA PRO A 133 12.56 24.25 -12.32
C PRO A 133 13.26 23.54 -11.16
N GLY A 134 12.90 22.27 -10.92
CA GLY A 134 13.54 21.45 -9.88
C GLY A 134 13.17 21.81 -8.44
N LYS A 135 12.37 22.87 -8.21
CA LYS A 135 11.79 23.12 -6.88
C LYS A 135 10.94 21.91 -6.47
N LEU A 136 11.08 21.53 -5.20
CA LEU A 136 10.42 20.36 -4.65
C LEU A 136 9.13 20.74 -3.92
N TYR A 137 8.16 19.85 -4.02
CA TYR A 137 6.91 19.86 -3.27
C TYR A 137 6.68 18.47 -2.69
N GLU A 138 6.09 18.41 -1.50
CA GLU A 138 5.76 17.16 -0.83
C GLU A 138 4.24 16.96 -0.80
N PHE A 139 3.77 15.84 -1.34
CA PHE A 139 2.37 15.43 -1.25
C PHE A 139 2.25 14.36 -0.17
N ARG A 140 1.57 14.69 0.91
CA ARG A 140 1.25 13.74 1.99
C ARG A 140 -0.08 13.10 1.67
N ILE A 141 -0.06 11.79 1.52
CA ILE A 141 -1.26 11.02 1.21
C ILE A 141 -1.55 10.12 2.39
N THR A 142 -2.79 10.12 2.84
CA THR A 142 -3.29 9.20 3.86
C THR A 142 -4.46 8.42 3.31
N PHE A 143 -4.35 7.10 3.33
CA PHE A 143 -5.38 6.13 3.04
C PHE A 143 -6.07 5.74 4.36
N THR A 144 -7.36 6.02 4.48
CA THR A 144 -8.19 5.54 5.59
C THR A 144 -8.81 4.21 5.21
N LEU A 145 -8.65 3.23 6.09
CA LEU A 145 -9.09 1.85 5.88
C LEU A 145 -10.32 1.54 6.76
N GLY A 146 -11.23 0.73 6.23
CA GLY A 146 -12.33 0.14 6.98
C GLY A 146 -11.85 -1.00 7.89
N GLU A 147 -12.72 -1.45 8.79
CA GLU A 147 -12.46 -2.60 9.68
C GLU A 147 -12.21 -3.90 8.89
N ASP A 148 -12.74 -3.99 7.67
CA ASP A 148 -12.57 -5.07 6.70
C ASP A 148 -11.36 -4.87 5.77
N GLY A 149 -10.55 -3.82 6.00
CA GLY A 149 -9.40 -3.47 5.18
C GLY A 149 -9.74 -2.80 3.85
N THR A 150 -11.00 -2.48 3.59
CA THR A 150 -11.40 -1.73 2.38
C THR A 150 -10.93 -0.28 2.45
N LEU A 151 -10.51 0.29 1.32
CA LEU A 151 -10.19 1.72 1.25
C LEU A 151 -11.48 2.55 1.38
N LYS A 152 -11.57 3.39 2.41
CA LYS A 152 -12.71 4.29 2.65
C LYS A 152 -12.49 5.71 2.16
N GLN A 153 -11.30 6.24 2.37
CA GLN A 153 -10.99 7.63 2.05
C GLN A 153 -9.52 7.78 1.67
N ILE A 154 -9.24 8.73 0.79
CA ILE A 154 -7.91 9.24 0.52
C ILE A 154 -7.93 10.70 0.91
N HIS A 155 -6.96 11.10 1.73
CA HIS A 155 -6.71 12.49 2.10
C HIS A 155 -5.35 12.90 1.57
N GLY A 156 -5.28 14.07 0.93
CA GLY A 156 -4.07 14.60 0.32
C GLY A 156 -3.75 16.00 0.85
N GLU A 157 -2.51 16.21 1.27
CA GLU A 157 -2.00 17.55 1.63
C GLU A 157 -0.79 17.87 0.78
N LEU A 158 -0.77 19.06 0.18
CA LEU A 158 0.40 19.59 -0.51
C LEU A 158 1.18 20.48 0.45
N CYS A 159 2.49 20.23 0.54
CA CYS A 159 3.41 21.09 1.22
C CYS A 159 4.48 21.67 0.29
N ASP A 160 4.73 22.97 0.48
CA ASP A 160 5.91 23.67 0.00
C ASP A 160 6.97 23.76 1.12
N PRO A 161 8.03 22.94 1.10
CA PRO A 161 9.07 22.94 2.14
C PRO A 161 9.85 24.26 2.21
N SER A 162 9.77 25.12 1.18
CA SER A 162 10.39 26.45 1.21
C SER A 162 9.60 27.48 2.03
N VAL A 163 8.31 27.24 2.25
CA VAL A 163 7.42 28.08 3.06
C VAL A 163 7.22 27.49 4.46
N TYR A 164 7.10 26.15 4.53
CA TYR A 164 6.87 25.42 5.77
C TYR A 164 7.90 24.31 5.94
N PRO A 165 9.00 24.54 6.68
CA PRO A 165 10.08 23.56 6.85
C PRO A 165 9.70 22.39 7.77
N PHE A 166 8.54 22.46 8.43
CA PHE A 166 7.98 21.42 9.31
C PHE A 166 6.67 20.85 8.77
N CYS A 167 6.50 20.93 7.46
CA CYS A 167 6.11 19.70 6.83
C CYS A 167 7.23 18.70 7.12
#